data_AF-A0A131ZSJ7-F1
#
_entry.id   AF-A0A131ZSJ7-F1
#
_cell.length_a   1.000
_cell.length_b   1.000
_cell.length_c   1.000
_cell.angle_alpha   90.00
_cell.angle_beta   90.00
_cell.angle_gamma   90.00
#
_symmetry.space_group_name_H-M   'P 1'
#
loop_
_entity.id
_entity.type
_entity.pdbx_description
1 polymer ?
#
loop_
_entity_poly.entity_id
_entity_poly.type
_entity_poly.pdbx_seq_one_letter_code
_entity_poly.pdbx_strand_id
1 'polypeptide(L)'
;MSTIKFKRQIDLKNGIFFVVTTIIGSGIFITPKGVFQYSGCSYATTILIWIFCGLYSMLGSLCYSELGTTILRSGGDYAYIKLGFGSTIAFVYLWINIIVIKPAAQAIISITFAKYLIGTFTVNAIENENCNRFDYSTDLSTRLIAIVTICLLSWINSRDVKWALGIQNAFTILKLLALGIIISSGIILFYFDEYCKK
;
A
#
# COMPACT_ATOMS: atom_id res chain seq x y z
N MET A 1 -31.99 18.36 15.98
CA MET A 1 -30.58 17.92 15.81
C MET A 1 -30.13 18.39 14.44
N SER A 2 -29.31 19.43 14.37
CA SER A 2 -28.86 20.04 13.11
C SER A 2 -28.07 19.01 12.29
N THR A 3 -28.60 18.63 11.13
CA THR A 3 -27.90 17.76 10.18
C THR A 3 -26.72 18.51 9.60
N ILE A 4 -25.53 18.25 10.14
CA ILE A 4 -24.26 18.73 9.59
C ILE A 4 -24.14 18.18 8.17
N LYS A 5 -24.45 19.00 7.17
CA LYS A 5 -24.27 18.65 5.76
C LYS A 5 -22.82 18.94 5.38
N PHE A 6 -22.04 17.89 5.13
CA PHE A 6 -20.71 18.03 4.56
C PHE A 6 -20.80 18.65 3.17
N LYS A 7 -20.09 19.77 2.95
CA LYS A 7 -19.98 20.39 1.64
C LYS A 7 -19.21 19.44 0.72
N ARG A 8 -19.75 19.09 -0.45
CA ARG A 8 -18.99 18.36 -1.48
C ARG A 8 -17.85 19.26 -1.95
N GLN A 9 -16.61 18.90 -1.59
CA GLN A 9 -15.39 19.64 -1.95
C GLN A 9 -14.53 18.92 -3.00
N ILE A 10 -14.93 17.73 -3.44
CA ILE A 10 -14.16 16.90 -4.37
C ILE A 10 -14.87 16.91 -5.72
N ASP A 11 -14.19 17.48 -6.72
CA ASP A 11 -14.57 17.43 -8.14
C ASP A 11 -14.19 16.07 -8.76
N LEU A 12 -14.81 15.67 -9.87
CA LEU A 12 -14.62 14.35 -10.51
C LEU A 12 -13.16 14.06 -10.79
N LYS A 13 -12.44 15.01 -11.40
CA LYS A 13 -11.01 14.87 -11.73
C LYS A 13 -10.17 14.67 -10.47
N ASN A 14 -10.43 15.47 -9.43
CA ASN A 14 -9.74 15.39 -8.15
C ASN A 14 -10.05 14.06 -7.44
N GLY A 15 -11.28 13.55 -7.57
CA GLY A 15 -11.69 12.25 -7.04
C GLY A 15 -10.97 11.08 -7.72
N ILE A 16 -10.88 11.09 -9.05
CA ILE A 16 -10.15 10.05 -9.81
C ILE A 16 -8.67 10.04 -9.41
N PHE A 17 -8.03 11.21 -9.40
CA PHE A 17 -6.62 11.32 -9.03
C PHE A 17 -6.36 10.88 -7.59
N PHE A 18 -7.28 11.22 -6.68
CA PHE A 18 -7.23 10.79 -5.28
C PHE A 18 -7.33 9.26 -5.14
N VAL A 19 -8.25 8.62 -5.86
CA VAL A 19 -8.39 7.16 -5.85
C VAL A 19 -7.13 6.47 -6.39
N VAL A 20 -6.60 6.93 -7.53
CA VAL A 20 -5.36 6.37 -8.13
C VAL A 20 -4.20 6.49 -7.14
N THR A 21 -4.02 7.66 -6.53
CA THR A 21 -3.01 7.93 -5.51
C THR A 21 -3.16 7.02 -4.29
N THR A 22 -4.39 6.73 -3.87
CA THR A 22 -4.65 5.93 -2.68
C THR A 22 -4.44 4.43 -2.92
N ILE A 23 -4.74 3.95 -4.14
CA ILE A 23 -4.56 2.54 -4.52
C ILE A 23 -3.08 2.22 -4.78
N ILE A 24 -2.32 3.13 -5.40
CA ILE A 24 -0.89 2.96 -5.66
C ILE A 24 -0.11 3.13 -4.34
N GLY A 25 0.02 2.03 -3.60
CA GLY A 25 0.74 1.96 -2.34
C GLY A 25 2.21 1.57 -2.46
N SER A 26 2.89 1.46 -1.31
CA SER A 26 4.26 0.91 -1.23
C SER A 26 4.35 -0.58 -1.56
N GLY A 27 3.21 -1.28 -1.60
CA GLY A 27 3.13 -2.71 -1.91
C GLY A 27 3.81 -3.09 -3.22
N ILE A 28 3.76 -2.24 -4.25
CA ILE A 28 4.36 -2.50 -5.56
C ILE A 28 5.89 -2.70 -5.51
N PHE A 29 6.58 -2.18 -4.50
CA PHE A 29 8.02 -2.38 -4.35
C PHE A 29 8.36 -3.69 -3.62
N ILE A 30 7.37 -4.29 -2.95
CA ILE A 30 7.54 -5.45 -2.04
C ILE A 30 7.01 -6.72 -2.70
N THR A 31 5.79 -6.65 -3.21
CA THR A 31 5.02 -7.81 -3.66
C THR A 31 5.57 -8.49 -4.92
N PRO A 32 6.23 -7.81 -5.90
CA PRO A 32 6.70 -8.49 -7.11
C PRO A 32 7.68 -9.62 -6.82
N LYS A 33 8.59 -9.43 -5.86
CA LYS A 33 9.55 -10.47 -5.45
C LYS A 33 8.83 -11.71 -4.91
N GLY A 34 7.85 -11.51 -4.02
CA GLY A 34 7.07 -12.60 -3.46
C GLY A 34 6.26 -13.33 -4.53
N VAL A 35 5.52 -12.59 -5.36
CA VAL A 35 4.71 -13.18 -6.43
C VAL A 35 5.58 -13.98 -7.39
N PHE A 36 6.73 -13.45 -7.80
CA PHE A 36 7.66 -14.15 -8.71
C PHE A 36 8.20 -15.46 -8.11
N GLN A 37 8.58 -15.44 -6.83
CA GLN A 37 9.06 -16.64 -6.13
C GLN A 37 7.97 -17.71 -6.01
N TYR A 38 6.75 -17.30 -5.63
CA TYR A 38 5.62 -18.24 -5.48
C TYR A 38 5.01 -18.67 -6.81
N SER A 39 5.26 -17.95 -7.91
CA SER A 39 4.82 -18.33 -9.27
C SER A 39 5.81 -19.24 -10.00
N GLY A 40 6.72 -19.90 -9.28
CA GLY A 40 7.73 -20.80 -9.85
C GLY A 40 8.80 -20.09 -10.68
N CYS A 41 9.13 -18.83 -10.37
CA CYS A 41 10.13 -18.02 -11.06
C CYS A 41 9.85 -17.83 -12.58
N SER A 42 8.60 -17.97 -13.00
CA SER A 42 8.16 -17.72 -14.39
C SER A 42 7.59 -16.32 -14.53
N TYR A 43 8.19 -15.50 -15.41
CA TYR A 43 7.72 -14.14 -15.71
C TYR A 43 6.30 -14.14 -16.28
N ALA A 44 5.96 -15.09 -17.16
CA ALA A 44 4.64 -15.19 -17.77
C ALA A 44 3.56 -15.44 -16.69
N THR A 45 3.81 -16.38 -15.77
CA THR A 45 2.89 -16.70 -14.68
C THR A 45 2.74 -15.51 -13.72
N THR A 46 3.82 -14.80 -13.41
CA THR A 46 3.76 -13.57 -12.58
C THR A 46 2.84 -12.53 -13.19
N ILE A 47 2.98 -12.24 -14.49
CA ILE A 47 2.15 -11.24 -15.18
C ILE A 47 0.68 -11.67 -15.20
N LEU A 48 0.39 -12.95 -15.45
CA LEU A 48 -0.98 -13.48 -15.41
C LEU A 48 -1.63 -13.32 -14.03
N ILE A 49 -0.89 -13.59 -12.94
CA ILE A 49 -1.37 -13.38 -11.57
C ILE A 49 -1.71 -11.90 -11.32
N TRP A 50 -0.86 -10.98 -11.79
CA TRP A 50 -1.11 -9.53 -11.67
C TRP A 50 -2.37 -9.10 -12.43
N ILE A 51 -2.55 -9.58 -13.66
CA ILE A 51 -3.76 -9.29 -14.47
C ILE A 51 -5.01 -9.82 -13.77
N PHE A 52 -4.97 -11.07 -13.28
CA PHE A 52 -6.10 -11.68 -12.59
C PHE A 52 -6.48 -10.93 -11.31
N CYS A 53 -5.48 -10.55 -10.50
CA CYS A 53 -5.68 -9.74 -9.30
C CYS A 53 -6.28 -8.37 -9.61
N GLY A 54 -5.84 -7.73 -10.71
CA GLY A 54 -6.39 -6.47 -11.20
C GLY A 54 -7.87 -6.58 -11.59
N LEU A 55 -8.22 -7.61 -12.36
CA LEU A 55 -9.61 -7.88 -12.75
C LEU A 55 -10.49 -8.19 -11.53
N TYR A 56 -10.01 -9.02 -10.61
CA TYR A 56 -10.73 -9.34 -9.38
C TYR A 56 -10.99 -8.09 -8.53
N SER A 57 -10.00 -7.21 -8.40
CA SER A 57 -10.12 -5.94 -7.68
C SER A 57 -11.10 -4.98 -8.37
N MET A 58 -11.12 -4.96 -9.70
CA MET A 58 -12.06 -4.15 -10.48
C MET A 58 -13.51 -4.58 -10.23
N LEU A 59 -13.80 -5.88 -10.24
CA LEU A 59 -15.13 -6.42 -9.92
C LEU A 59 -15.56 -6.03 -8.51
N GLY A 60 -14.67 -6.16 -7.52
CA GLY A 60 -14.93 -5.69 -6.15
C GLY A 60 -15.24 -4.19 -6.09
N SER A 61 -14.47 -3.36 -6.80
CA SER A 61 -14.69 -1.91 -6.86
C SER A 61 -16.05 -1.54 -7.46
N LEU A 62 -16.55 -2.29 -8.44
CA LEU A 62 -17.88 -2.08 -9.03
C LEU A 62 -18.99 -2.34 -8.00
N CYS A 63 -18.89 -3.45 -7.25
CA CYS A 63 -19.83 -3.73 -6.16
C CYS A 63 -19.80 -2.63 -5.08
N TYR A 64 -18.61 -2.18 -4.68
CA TYR A 64 -18.47 -1.07 -3.73
C TYR A 64 -18.97 0.26 -4.28
N SER A 65 -18.86 0.50 -5.59
CA SER A 65 -19.43 1.68 -6.23
C SER A 65 -20.95 1.68 -6.12
N GLU A 66 -21.61 0.56 -6.39
CA GLU A 66 -23.06 0.42 -6.27
C GLU A 66 -23.55 0.63 -4.82
N LEU A 67 -22.86 0.00 -3.85
CA LEU A 67 -23.15 0.22 -2.43
C LEU A 67 -22.91 1.67 -2.01
N GLY A 68 -21.83 2.29 -2.49
CA GLY A 68 -21.47 3.67 -2.21
C GLY A 68 -22.45 4.70 -2.77
N THR A 69 -23.10 4.40 -3.90
CA THR A 69 -24.17 5.23 -4.46
C THR A 69 -25.53 4.99 -3.82
N THR A 70 -25.77 3.78 -3.30
CA THR A 70 -27.07 3.40 -2.71
C THR A 70 -27.18 3.81 -1.24
N ILE A 71 -26.12 3.59 -0.45
CA ILE A 71 -26.13 3.81 1.00
C ILE A 71 -25.34 5.09 1.33
N LEU A 72 -26.05 6.22 1.35
CA LEU A 72 -25.47 7.55 1.61
C LEU A 72 -25.33 7.86 3.12
N ARG A 73 -24.94 6.86 3.93
CA ARG A 73 -24.68 7.03 5.38
C ARG A 73 -23.18 7.12 5.65
N SER A 74 -22.82 7.96 6.61
CA SER A 74 -21.44 8.02 7.11
C SER A 74 -21.10 6.75 7.89
N GLY A 75 -19.92 6.17 7.63
CA GLY A 75 -19.44 4.95 8.30
C GLY A 75 -18.78 3.92 7.39
N GLY A 76 -18.80 4.11 6.06
CA GLY A 76 -18.15 3.20 5.10
C GLY A 76 -18.65 1.76 5.24
N ASP A 77 -17.72 0.81 5.20
CA ASP A 77 -17.98 -0.64 5.30
C ASP A 77 -18.86 -1.02 6.50
N TYR A 78 -18.64 -0.38 7.66
CA TYR A 78 -19.45 -0.63 8.85
C TYR A 78 -20.92 -0.27 8.63
N ALA A 79 -21.19 0.84 7.93
CA ALA A 79 -22.56 1.26 7.64
C ALA A 79 -23.26 0.28 6.69
N TYR A 80 -22.52 -0.28 5.71
CA TYR A 80 -23.05 -1.29 4.79
C TYR A 80 -23.40 -2.58 5.51
N ILE A 81 -22.48 -3.09 6.33
CA ILE A 81 -22.69 -4.34 7.09
C ILE A 81 -23.81 -4.17 8.12
N LYS A 82 -23.88 -3.02 8.78
CA LYS A 82 -24.95 -2.73 9.75
C LYS A 82 -26.33 -2.71 9.11
N LEU A 83 -26.44 -2.21 7.88
CA LEU A 83 -27.71 -2.15 7.15
C LEU A 83 -28.13 -3.55 6.66
N GLY A 84 -27.19 -4.34 6.14
CA GLY A 84 -27.49 -5.67 5.59
C GLY A 84 -27.64 -6.80 6.62
N PHE A 85 -26.85 -6.76 7.70
CA PHE A 85 -26.69 -7.89 8.63
C PHE A 85 -27.01 -7.53 10.09
N GLY A 86 -27.42 -6.29 10.36
CA GLY A 86 -27.77 -5.83 11.71
C GLY A 86 -26.56 -5.49 12.59
N SER A 87 -26.85 -5.13 13.84
CA SER A 87 -25.85 -4.51 14.74
C SER A 87 -24.79 -5.49 15.25
N THR A 88 -25.15 -6.76 15.49
CA THR A 88 -24.23 -7.74 16.08
C THR A 88 -23.09 -8.08 15.13
N ILE A 89 -23.40 -8.38 13.87
CA ILE A 89 -22.40 -8.71 12.85
C ILE A 89 -21.54 -7.48 12.54
N ALA A 90 -22.14 -6.29 12.46
CA ALA A 90 -21.39 -5.05 12.27
C ALA A 90 -20.41 -4.76 13.43
N PHE A 91 -20.78 -5.07 14.67
CA PHE A 91 -19.89 -4.94 15.83
C PHE A 91 -18.71 -5.90 15.72
N VAL A 92 -18.94 -7.17 15.41
CA VAL A 92 -17.88 -8.17 15.24
C VAL A 92 -16.93 -7.78 14.12
N TYR A 93 -17.47 -7.31 12.98
CA TYR A 93 -16.66 -6.77 11.90
C TYR A 93 -15.77 -5.62 12.37
N LEU A 94 -16.35 -4.63 13.07
CA LEU A 94 -15.61 -3.46 13.56
C LEU A 94 -14.51 -3.87 14.55
N TRP A 95 -14.82 -4.82 15.45
CA TRP A 95 -13.90 -5.36 16.43
C TRP A 95 -12.67 -6.00 15.77
N ILE A 96 -12.89 -6.90 14.81
CA ILE A 96 -11.81 -7.56 14.05
C ILE A 96 -11.02 -6.52 13.24
N ASN A 97 -11.71 -5.54 12.64
CA ASN A 97 -11.06 -4.52 11.83
C ASN A 97 -10.08 -3.68 12.65
N ILE A 98 -10.51 -3.20 13.82
CA ILE A 98 -9.71 -2.31 14.68
C ILE A 98 -8.60 -3.06 15.42
N ILE A 99 -8.85 -4.28 15.90
CA ILE A 99 -7.89 -5.01 16.74
C ILE A 99 -6.90 -5.82 15.92
N VAL A 100 -7.34 -6.42 14.82
CA VAL A 100 -6.54 -7.38 14.06
C VAL A 100 -6.07 -6.78 12.74
N ILE A 101 -7.00 -6.38 11.88
CA ILE A 101 -6.70 -6.06 10.48
C ILE A 101 -5.86 -4.78 10.38
N LYS A 102 -6.31 -3.67 10.98
CA LYS A 102 -5.63 -2.37 10.86
C LYS A 102 -4.24 -2.39 11.51
N PRO A 103 -4.05 -2.91 12.74
CA PRO A 103 -2.72 -2.94 13.36
C PRO A 103 -1.75 -3.86 12.62
N ALA A 104 -2.20 -5.04 12.17
CA ALA A 104 -1.35 -5.96 11.42
C ALA A 104 -0.86 -5.33 10.10
N ALA A 105 -1.75 -4.66 9.37
CA ALA A 105 -1.37 -3.95 8.14
C ALA A 105 -0.32 -2.85 8.40
N GLN A 106 -0.49 -2.05 9.45
CA GLN A 106 0.48 -1.02 9.82
C GLN A 106 1.83 -1.61 10.26
N ALA A 107 1.82 -2.72 10.99
CA ALA A 107 3.03 -3.41 11.39
C ALA A 107 3.84 -3.94 10.20
N ILE A 108 3.17 -4.58 9.22
CA ILE A 108 3.82 -5.09 8.00
C ILE A 108 4.48 -3.95 7.23
N ILE A 109 3.78 -2.82 7.05
CA ILE A 109 4.32 -1.65 6.34
C ILE A 109 5.54 -1.09 7.08
N SER A 110 5.48 -0.95 8.40
CA SER A 110 6.59 -0.41 9.19
C SER A 110 7.82 -1.32 9.22
N ILE A 111 7.62 -2.63 9.39
CA ILE A 111 8.71 -3.62 9.30
C ILE A 111 9.36 -3.55 7.92
N THR A 112 8.56 -3.42 6.87
CA THR A 112 9.09 -3.33 5.53
C THR A 112 9.89 -2.05 5.32
N PHE A 113 9.40 -0.91 5.82
CA PHE A 113 10.15 0.34 5.82
C PHE A 113 11.50 0.20 6.53
N ALA A 114 11.53 -0.41 7.71
CA ALA A 114 12.76 -0.66 8.46
C ALA A 114 13.76 -1.52 7.66
N LYS A 115 13.28 -2.57 6.98
CA LYS A 115 14.11 -3.43 6.12
C LYS A 115 14.73 -2.66 4.94
N TYR A 116 13.95 -1.81 4.26
CA TYR A 116 14.50 -0.97 3.18
C TYR A 116 15.52 0.04 3.72
N LEU A 117 15.24 0.66 4.86
CA LEU A 117 16.13 1.63 5.48
C LEU A 117 17.48 0.99 5.84
N ILE A 118 17.48 -0.14 6.56
CA ILE A 118 18.71 -0.88 6.89
C ILE A 118 19.42 -1.32 5.61
N GLY A 119 18.66 -1.84 4.63
CA GLY A 119 19.18 -2.25 3.34
C GLY A 119 19.99 -1.15 2.66
N THR A 120 19.51 0.10 2.67
CA THR A 120 20.21 1.23 2.04
C THR A 120 21.53 1.60 2.70
N PHE A 121 21.64 1.53 4.03
CA PHE A 121 22.87 1.88 4.74
C PHE A 121 23.90 0.74 4.78
N THR A 122 23.46 -0.50 4.58
CA THR A 122 24.33 -1.69 4.66
C THR A 122 24.90 -2.12 3.30
N VAL A 123 24.48 -1.52 2.18
CA VAL A 123 25.04 -1.79 0.84
C VAL A 123 26.56 -1.61 0.78
N ASN A 124 27.12 -0.68 1.57
CA ASN A 124 28.57 -0.41 1.59
C ASN A 124 29.37 -1.29 2.56
N ALA A 125 28.72 -2.13 3.37
CA ALA A 125 29.40 -2.93 4.42
C ALA A 125 29.61 -4.40 4.02
N ILE A 126 29.12 -4.84 2.86
CA ILE A 126 29.08 -6.26 2.45
C ILE A 126 29.75 -6.42 1.08
N GLU A 127 31.05 -6.15 1.03
CA GLU A 127 31.94 -6.68 -0.02
C GLU A 127 32.61 -7.99 0.42
N ASN A 128 32.46 -8.40 1.69
CA ASN A 128 33.01 -9.64 2.22
C ASN A 128 31.93 -10.71 2.48
N GLU A 129 32.05 -11.80 1.71
CA GLU A 129 31.69 -13.19 2.00
C GLU A 129 30.27 -13.56 2.50
N ASN A 130 29.59 -14.36 1.65
CA ASN A 130 28.75 -15.50 2.01
C ASN A 130 27.56 -15.35 2.99
N CYS A 131 27.15 -14.14 3.37
CA CYS A 131 25.88 -13.95 4.05
C CYS A 131 24.73 -13.80 3.05
N ASN A 132 23.72 -14.66 3.15
CA ASN A 132 22.46 -14.60 2.41
C ASN A 132 21.92 -13.16 2.40
N ARG A 133 21.97 -12.51 1.23
CA ARG A 133 21.66 -11.09 0.98
C ARG A 133 20.22 -10.64 1.34
N PHE A 134 19.43 -11.55 1.92
CA PHE A 134 18.04 -11.32 2.29
C PHE A 134 17.64 -11.99 3.61
N ASP A 135 18.59 -12.44 4.42
CA ASP A 135 18.32 -13.03 5.73
C ASP A 135 18.44 -12.01 6.87
N TYR A 136 17.96 -10.78 6.63
CA TYR A 136 17.55 -9.85 7.71
C TYR A 136 16.22 -10.32 8.34
N SER A 137 16.08 -11.64 8.50
CA SER A 137 14.93 -12.23 9.14
C SER A 137 15.08 -11.96 10.63
N THR A 138 14.24 -11.05 11.13
CA THR A 138 13.95 -10.95 12.57
C THR A 138 15.02 -10.30 13.44
N ASP A 139 15.89 -9.47 12.87
CA ASP A 139 16.91 -8.81 13.68
C ASP A 139 16.31 -7.74 14.61
N LEU A 140 16.81 -7.66 15.84
CA LEU A 140 16.28 -6.77 16.89
C LEU A 140 16.27 -5.30 16.42
N SER A 141 17.27 -4.92 15.61
CA SER A 141 17.37 -3.63 14.95
C SER A 141 16.17 -3.30 14.05
N THR A 142 15.73 -4.25 13.22
CA THR A 142 14.57 -4.03 12.31
C THR A 142 13.29 -3.79 13.11
N ARG A 143 13.10 -4.55 14.20
CA ARG A 143 11.93 -4.40 15.09
C ARG A 143 11.94 -3.06 15.81
N LEU A 144 13.08 -2.64 16.35
CA LEU A 144 13.22 -1.35 17.03
C LEU A 144 12.94 -0.18 16.09
N ILE A 145 13.52 -0.17 14.88
CA ILE A 145 13.28 0.88 13.88
C ILE A 145 11.79 0.91 13.49
N ALA A 146 11.15 -0.26 13.30
CA ALA A 146 9.73 -0.33 12.98
C ALA A 146 8.84 0.23 14.11
N ILE A 147 9.15 -0.09 15.38
CA ILE A 147 8.43 0.46 16.55
C ILE A 147 8.60 1.98 16.60
N VAL A 148 9.83 2.47 16.51
CA VAL A 148 10.14 3.90 16.51
C VAL A 148 9.39 4.62 15.39
N THR A 149 9.37 4.03 14.18
CA THR A 149 8.65 4.58 13.02
C THR A 149 7.15 4.69 13.28
N ILE A 150 6.51 3.66 13.85
CA ILE A 150 5.08 3.70 14.19
C ILE A 150 4.82 4.75 15.27
N CYS A 151 5.61 4.80 16.34
CA CYS A 151 5.46 5.77 17.42
C CYS A 151 5.61 7.22 16.90
N LEU A 152 6.59 7.48 16.05
CA LEU A 152 6.81 8.79 15.43
C LEU A 152 5.63 9.20 14.54
N LEU A 153 5.18 8.30 13.66
CA LEU A 153 4.03 8.55 12.79
C LEU A 153 2.75 8.78 13.60
N SER A 154 2.50 7.99 14.64
CA SER A 154 1.38 8.20 15.55
C SER A 154 1.46 9.56 16.24
N TRP A 155 2.64 9.93 16.74
CA TRP A 155 2.84 11.24 17.38
C TRP A 155 2.59 12.41 16.44
N ILE A 156 3.08 12.33 15.19
CA ILE A 156 2.81 13.35 14.16
C ILE A 156 1.31 13.44 13.86
N ASN A 157 0.64 12.30 13.70
CA ASN A 157 -0.81 12.24 13.45
C ASN A 157 -1.63 12.80 14.61
N SER A 158 -1.20 12.59 15.86
CA SER A 158 -1.88 13.12 17.04
C SER A 158 -1.67 14.62 17.26
N ARG A 159 -0.61 15.22 16.70
CA ARG A 159 -0.31 16.63 16.91
C ARG A 159 -1.06 17.53 15.93
N ASP A 160 -0.98 17.22 14.65
CA ASP A 160 -1.68 17.98 13.62
C ASP A 160 -1.84 17.14 12.35
N VAL A 161 -3.09 16.90 11.97
CA VAL A 161 -3.44 16.13 10.77
C VAL A 161 -2.90 16.79 9.50
N LYS A 162 -2.73 18.12 9.49
CA LYS A 162 -2.16 18.85 8.33
C LYS A 162 -0.72 18.43 8.01
N TRP A 163 0.11 18.20 9.03
CA TRP A 163 1.49 17.74 8.83
C TRP A 163 1.51 16.30 8.34
N ALA A 164 0.66 15.43 8.91
CA ALA A 164 0.51 14.07 8.44
C ALA A 164 0.09 14.00 6.96
N LEU A 165 -0.88 14.83 6.55
CA LEU A 165 -1.32 14.96 5.16
C LEU A 165 -0.19 15.47 4.24
N GLY A 166 0.60 16.46 4.68
CA GLY A 166 1.74 16.96 3.94
C GLY A 166 2.80 15.87 3.68
N ILE A 167 3.15 15.12 4.72
CA ILE A 167 4.10 13.99 4.63
C ILE A 167 3.57 12.90 3.70
N GLN A 168 2.28 12.55 3.82
CA GLN A 168 1.65 11.56 2.95
C GLN A 168 1.69 11.98 1.48
N ASN A 169 1.37 13.26 1.18
CA ASN A 169 1.41 13.79 -0.18
C ASN A 169 2.84 13.74 -0.74
N ALA A 170 3.84 14.11 0.05
CA ALA A 170 5.25 14.02 -0.37
C ALA A 170 5.65 12.58 -0.70
N PHE A 171 5.29 11.61 0.14
CA PHE A 171 5.56 10.20 -0.13
C PHE A 171 4.83 9.66 -1.35
N THR A 172 3.61 10.12 -1.62
CA THR A 172 2.90 9.77 -2.85
C THR A 172 3.67 10.24 -4.08
N ILE A 173 4.08 11.51 -4.11
CA ILE A 173 4.82 12.07 -5.25
C ILE A 173 6.11 11.28 -5.46
N LEU A 174 6.85 11.01 -4.38
CA LEU A 174 8.08 10.22 -4.44
C LEU A 174 7.86 8.81 -4.99
N LYS A 175 6.78 8.13 -4.57
CA LYS A 175 6.42 6.79 -5.07
C LYS A 175 6.11 6.81 -6.57
N LEU A 176 5.35 7.79 -7.03
CA LEU A 176 5.01 7.94 -8.45
C LEU A 176 6.25 8.23 -9.29
N LEU A 177 7.16 9.09 -8.81
CA LEU A 177 8.44 9.35 -9.46
C LEU A 177 9.30 8.09 -9.54
N ALA A 178 9.43 7.34 -8.44
CA ALA A 178 10.18 6.08 -8.43
C ALA A 178 9.64 5.06 -9.42
N LEU A 179 8.30 4.92 -9.52
CA LEU A 179 7.67 4.07 -10.53
C LEU A 179 7.96 4.56 -11.96
N GLY A 180 7.88 5.87 -12.21
CA GLY A 180 8.22 6.46 -13.49
C GLY A 180 9.65 6.16 -13.92
N ILE A 181 10.61 6.27 -12.99
CA ILE A 181 12.02 5.93 -13.23
C ILE A 181 12.16 4.45 -13.60
N ILE A 182 11.56 3.54 -12.83
CA ILE A 182 11.62 2.10 -13.10
C ILE A 182 11.08 1.77 -14.49
N ILE A 183 9.91 2.30 -14.85
CA ILE A 183 9.30 2.07 -16.17
C ILE A 183 10.20 2.60 -17.28
N SER A 184 10.68 3.84 -17.16
CA SER A 184 11.55 4.45 -18.18
C SER A 184 12.86 3.67 -18.36
N SER A 185 13.50 3.24 -17.27
CA SER A 185 14.72 2.43 -17.32
C SER A 185 14.50 1.07 -17.98
N GLY A 186 13.35 0.43 -17.73
CA GLY A 186 13.00 -0.84 -18.35
C GLY A 186 12.79 -0.71 -19.86
N ILE A 187 12.14 0.37 -20.30
CA ILE A 187 11.94 0.67 -21.73
C ILE A 187 13.29 0.93 -22.41
N ILE A 188 14.15 1.76 -21.80
CA ILE A 188 15.48 2.06 -22.34
C ILE A 188 16.32 0.78 -22.48
N LEU A 189 16.32 -0.08 -21.45
CA LEU A 189 17.04 -1.35 -21.47
C LEU A 189 16.51 -2.29 -22.57
N PHE A 190 15.19 -2.36 -22.75
CA PHE A 190 14.55 -3.17 -23.78
C PHE A 190 14.98 -2.74 -25.19
N TYR A 191 14.95 -1.44 -25.48
CA TYR A 191 15.44 -0.92 -26.76
C TYR A 191 16.93 -1.19 -26.95
N PHE A 192 17.75 -1.02 -25.91
CA PHE A 192 19.20 -1.26 -26.02
C PHE A 192 19.55 -2.73 -26.27
N ASP A 193 18.86 -3.69 -25.64
CA ASP A 193 19.05 -5.12 -25.89
C ASP A 193 18.67 -5.52 -27.34
N GLU A 194 17.63 -4.90 -27.89
CA GLU A 194 17.21 -5.12 -29.28
C GLU A 194 18.21 -4.54 -30.29
N TYR A 195 18.87 -3.43 -29.96
CA TYR A 195 19.98 -2.87 -30.74
C TYR A 195 21.25 -3.73 -30.67
N CYS A 196 21.56 -4.35 -29.54
CA CYS A 196 22.76 -5.19 -29.37
C CYS A 196 22.65 -6.59 -29.99
N LYS A 197 21.44 -7.06 -30.31
CA LYS A 197 21.19 -8.35 -30.99
C LYS A 197 21.21 -8.27 -32.52
N LYS A 198 21.24 -7.07 -33.10
CA LYS A 198 21.45 -6.84 -34.55
C LYS A 198 22.91 -6.60 -34.85
#